data_AF-A0A1A6C361-F1
#
_entry.id   AF-A0A1A6C361-F1
#
_cell.length_a   1.000
_cell.length_b   1.000
_cell.length_c   1.000
_cell.angle_alpha   90.00
_cell.angle_beta   90.00
_cell.angle_gamma   90.00
#
_symmetry.space_group_name_H-M   'P 1'
#
loop_
_entity.id
_entity.type
_entity.pdbx_description
1 polymer ?
#
loop_
_entity_poly.entity_id
_entity_poly.type
_entity_poly.pdbx_seq_one_letter_code
_entity_poly.pdbx_strand_id
1 'polypeptide(L)'
;MQVSYPVAMTRRITLHHNLTQTHFQRFFQQASARMASIQGLRVNEDTDEEILRIEGMFKEIIAKATETLGASQQHWKERLEGAGFDPDMSSVQGGLEFDAPITTPWSNKYLEVYRRCDDALMLVEMAWIAEELETVIDKRNAVAEVRKPLVETARQIQRAVTQAFQESRQRDEARSKKSRFPEAWGENGRYVAEIAPELVSLLVDAPASDPELFQRMLEGFKDQYAGKKLHAALDAIAEIKLNSATQSSSDDATAADANTDTDTDTDTDTDTDTDTDTAESAESAESDEPAIGAG
;
A
#
# COMPACT_ATOMS: atom_id res chain seq x y z
N MET A 1 -4.76 10.70 -1.30
CA MET A 1 -5.40 10.77 0.03
C MET A 1 -4.63 9.86 0.98
N GLN A 2 -4.12 10.41 2.07
CA GLN A 2 -3.42 9.64 3.11
C GLN A 2 -4.49 9.16 4.09
N VAL A 3 -4.84 7.88 4.04
CA VAL A 3 -5.84 7.29 4.96
C VAL A 3 -5.20 7.26 6.36
N SER A 4 -5.60 8.20 7.21
CA SER A 4 -5.25 8.22 8.63
C SER A 4 -5.99 7.08 9.32
N TYR A 5 -5.26 6.01 9.66
CA TYR A 5 -5.74 5.00 10.59
C TYR A 5 -5.59 5.51 12.02
N PRO A 6 -6.46 5.10 12.96
CA PRO A 6 -6.17 5.27 14.38
C PRO A 6 -4.86 4.54 14.70
N VAL A 7 -3.77 5.30 14.78
CA VAL A 7 -2.54 4.94 15.50
C VAL A 7 -2.94 4.86 16.98
N ALA A 8 -2.61 3.86 17.80
CA ALA A 8 -1.94 2.59 17.57
C ALA A 8 -2.28 1.71 18.78
N MET A 9 -2.85 0.53 18.57
CA MET A 9 -2.71 -0.50 19.59
C MET A 9 -1.27 -0.99 19.47
N THR A 10 -0.41 -0.64 20.42
CA THR A 10 0.90 -1.27 20.53
C THR A 10 0.77 -2.50 21.41
N ARG A 11 1.44 -3.59 21.01
CA ARG A 11 1.56 -4.79 21.83
C ARG A 11 3.03 -5.00 22.12
N ARG A 12 3.38 -5.08 23.42
CA ARG A 12 4.73 -5.47 23.80
C ARG A 12 4.97 -6.94 23.49
N ILE A 13 6.13 -7.20 22.91
CA ILE A 13 6.65 -8.54 22.65
C ILE A 13 8.10 -8.60 23.11
N THR A 14 8.44 -9.67 23.81
CA THR A 14 9.82 -9.98 24.19
C THR A 14 10.33 -11.06 23.24
N LEU A 15 11.49 -10.83 22.61
CA LEU A 15 12.16 -11.78 21.74
C LEU A 15 13.57 -12.04 22.28
N HIS A 16 13.95 -13.31 22.39
CA HIS A 16 15.20 -13.74 23.01
C HIS A 16 16.28 -14.03 21.97
N HIS A 17 15.91 -14.57 20.82
CA HIS A 17 16.86 -14.98 19.82
C HIS A 17 17.27 -13.81 18.91
N ASN A 18 18.58 -13.64 18.64
CA ASN A 18 19.07 -12.51 17.85
C ASN A 18 18.44 -12.45 16.44
N LEU A 19 18.26 -13.61 15.79
CA LEU A 19 17.69 -13.65 14.44
C LEU A 19 16.24 -13.15 14.37
N THR A 20 15.42 -13.44 15.38
CA THR A 20 14.03 -12.95 15.47
C THR A 20 14.00 -11.49 15.85
N GLN A 21 14.86 -11.03 16.78
CA GLN A 21 15.05 -9.61 17.09
C GLN A 21 15.41 -8.79 15.84
N THR A 22 16.46 -9.20 15.12
CA THR A 22 16.94 -8.55 13.90
C THR A 22 15.87 -8.56 12.81
N HIS A 23 15.17 -9.69 12.63
CA HIS A 23 14.10 -9.79 11.64
C HIS A 23 12.91 -8.88 12.01
N PHE A 24 12.56 -8.81 13.29
CA PHE A 24 11.47 -7.96 13.78
C PHE A 24 11.75 -6.49 13.48
N GLN A 25 12.93 -6.00 13.88
CA GLN A 25 13.35 -4.62 13.64
C GLN A 25 13.33 -4.24 12.16
N ARG A 26 13.75 -5.16 11.27
CA ARG A 26 13.86 -4.88 9.83
C ARG A 26 12.55 -4.99 9.07
N PHE A 27 11.68 -5.94 9.45
CA PHE A 27 10.58 -6.36 8.58
C PHE A 27 9.19 -6.25 9.19
N PHE A 28 9.04 -6.26 10.52
CA PHE A 28 7.70 -6.31 11.14
C PHE A 28 6.86 -5.09 10.77
N GLN A 29 7.40 -3.88 10.95
CA GLN A 29 6.69 -2.64 10.65
C GLN A 29 6.30 -2.56 9.17
N GLN A 30 7.21 -2.95 8.27
CA GLN A 30 6.93 -2.96 6.83
C GLN A 30 5.81 -3.94 6.49
N ALA A 31 5.84 -5.16 7.03
CA ALA A 31 4.79 -6.15 6.80
C ALA A 31 3.44 -5.69 7.39
N SER A 32 3.45 -5.08 8.59
CA SER A 32 2.27 -4.50 9.24
C SER A 32 1.64 -3.40 8.39
N ALA A 33 2.45 -2.46 7.90
CA ALA A 33 1.98 -1.40 7.01
C ALA A 33 1.45 -1.94 5.68
N ARG A 34 2.06 -2.97 5.12
CA ARG A 34 1.59 -3.64 3.90
C ARG A 34 0.23 -4.31 4.10
N MET A 35 0.04 -5.01 5.22
CA MET A 35 -1.26 -5.59 5.56
C MET A 35 -2.33 -4.51 5.73
N ALA A 36 -2.02 -3.36 6.32
CA ALA A 36 -2.95 -2.22 6.43
C ALA A 36 -3.25 -1.60 5.05
N SER A 37 -2.28 -1.58 4.13
CA SER A 37 -2.44 -0.91 2.84
C SER A 37 -3.59 -1.46 1.99
N ILE A 38 -3.99 -2.73 2.17
CA ILE A 38 -5.13 -3.33 1.41
C ILE A 38 -6.42 -2.54 1.61
N GLN A 39 -6.57 -1.85 2.75
CA GLN A 39 -7.77 -1.07 3.02
C GLN A 39 -7.84 0.17 2.12
N GLY A 40 -6.72 0.60 1.52
CA GLY A 40 -6.71 1.61 0.47
C GLY A 40 -7.48 1.17 -0.79
N LEU A 41 -7.69 -0.14 -1.00
CA LEU A 41 -8.53 -0.64 -2.09
C LEU A 41 -10.01 -0.28 -1.87
N ARG A 42 -10.47 -0.11 -0.62
CA ARG A 42 -11.88 0.23 -0.27
C ARG A 42 -12.37 1.56 -0.84
N VAL A 43 -11.44 2.40 -1.33
CA VAL A 43 -11.79 3.68 -1.96
C VAL A 43 -12.45 3.46 -3.33
N ASN A 44 -12.26 2.30 -3.94
CA ASN A 44 -12.85 1.95 -5.23
C ASN A 44 -14.13 1.11 -5.05
N GLU A 45 -15.22 1.52 -5.69
CA GLU A 45 -16.46 0.74 -5.79
C GLU A 45 -16.17 -0.63 -6.46
N ASP A 46 -16.67 -1.72 -5.84
CA ASP A 46 -16.50 -3.14 -6.23
C ASP A 46 -15.19 -3.85 -5.83
N THR A 47 -14.54 -3.44 -4.73
CA THR A 47 -13.30 -4.11 -4.24
C THR A 47 -13.48 -5.00 -3.00
N ASP A 48 -14.68 -5.07 -2.41
CA ASP A 48 -14.93 -5.79 -1.16
C ASP A 48 -14.59 -7.30 -1.25
N GLU A 49 -14.97 -7.96 -2.34
CA GLU A 49 -14.66 -9.39 -2.55
C GLU A 49 -13.15 -9.64 -2.66
N GLU A 50 -12.42 -8.71 -3.29
CA GLU A 50 -10.98 -8.80 -3.44
C GLU A 50 -10.26 -8.59 -2.10
N ILE A 51 -10.73 -7.62 -1.30
CA ILE A 51 -10.23 -7.40 0.05
C ILE A 51 -10.44 -8.65 0.90
N LEU A 52 -11.65 -9.23 0.87
CA LEU A 52 -11.96 -10.48 1.58
C LEU A 52 -11.07 -11.64 1.12
N ARG A 53 -10.80 -11.74 -0.18
CA ARG A 53 -9.87 -12.75 -0.73
C ARG A 53 -8.45 -12.55 -0.18
N ILE A 54 -7.92 -11.32 -0.18
CA ILE A 54 -6.57 -11.02 0.31
C ILE A 54 -6.47 -11.26 1.82
N GLU A 55 -7.48 -10.84 2.59
CA GLU A 55 -7.59 -11.12 4.02
C GLU A 55 -7.62 -12.64 4.29
N GLY A 56 -8.33 -13.39 3.44
CA GLY A 56 -8.32 -14.86 3.44
C GLY A 56 -6.92 -15.43 3.21
N MET A 57 -6.18 -14.91 2.22
CA MET A 57 -4.79 -15.31 1.97
C MET A 57 -3.89 -15.02 3.17
N PHE A 58 -4.00 -13.86 3.80
CA PHE A 58 -3.22 -13.56 5.02
C PHE A 58 -3.53 -14.54 6.15
N LYS A 59 -4.81 -14.86 6.35
CA LYS A 59 -5.23 -15.84 7.34
C LYS A 59 -4.56 -17.19 7.10
N GLU A 60 -4.59 -17.68 5.88
CA GLU A 60 -4.03 -18.98 5.50
C GLU A 60 -2.50 -19.01 5.63
N ILE A 61 -1.81 -17.99 5.11
CA ILE A 61 -0.35 -17.86 5.18
C ILE A 61 0.11 -17.88 6.64
N ILE A 62 -0.50 -17.05 7.48
CA ILE A 62 -0.13 -16.94 8.90
C ILE A 62 -0.48 -18.21 9.67
N ALA A 63 -1.65 -18.81 9.41
CA ALA A 63 -2.06 -20.06 10.06
C ALA A 63 -1.10 -21.20 9.74
N LYS A 64 -0.73 -21.37 8.47
CA LYS A 64 0.22 -22.39 8.03
C LYS A 64 1.60 -22.21 8.69
N ALA A 65 2.08 -20.97 8.78
CA ALA A 65 3.35 -20.68 9.44
C ALA A 65 3.29 -20.99 10.95
N THR A 66 2.18 -20.63 11.60
CA THR A 66 1.94 -20.90 13.02
C THR A 66 1.92 -22.40 13.31
N GLU A 67 1.23 -23.19 12.48
CA GLU A 67 1.18 -24.65 12.57
C GLU A 67 2.56 -25.28 12.36
N THR A 68 3.27 -24.86 11.29
CA THR A 68 4.61 -25.37 10.98
C THR A 68 5.59 -25.10 12.12
N LEU A 69 5.58 -23.89 12.67
CA LEU A 69 6.42 -23.54 13.81
C LEU A 69 5.98 -24.29 15.08
N GLY A 70 4.68 -24.47 15.31
CA GLY A 70 4.17 -25.29 16.42
C GLY A 70 4.66 -26.73 16.36
N ALA A 71 4.63 -27.35 15.18
CA ALA A 71 5.18 -28.69 14.98
C ALA A 71 6.70 -28.71 15.21
N SER A 72 7.41 -27.67 14.77
CA SER A 72 8.85 -27.55 15.02
C SER A 72 9.19 -27.37 16.50
N GLN A 73 8.41 -26.59 17.25
CA GLN A 73 8.59 -26.42 18.70
C GLN A 73 8.42 -27.77 19.39
N GLN A 74 7.34 -28.50 19.06
CA GLN A 74 7.08 -29.82 19.64
C GLN A 74 8.20 -30.81 19.32
N HIS A 75 8.69 -30.83 18.07
CA HIS A 75 9.79 -31.69 17.66
C HIS A 75 11.06 -31.45 18.47
N TRP A 76 11.48 -30.19 18.65
CA TRP A 76 12.69 -29.88 19.42
C TRP A 76 12.51 -30.14 20.91
N LYS A 77 11.30 -29.90 21.43
CA LYS A 77 10.97 -30.21 22.83
C LYS A 77 11.08 -31.70 23.10
N GLU A 78 10.45 -32.53 22.27
CA GLU A 78 10.50 -33.99 22.37
C GLU A 78 11.92 -34.53 22.25
N ARG A 79 12.75 -33.92 21.38
CA ARG A 79 14.16 -34.28 21.25
C ARG A 79 14.93 -34.05 22.55
N LEU A 80 14.76 -32.86 23.16
CA LEU A 80 15.40 -32.52 24.43
C LEU A 80 14.90 -33.38 25.59
N GLU A 81 13.59 -33.60 25.69
CA GLU A 81 12.98 -34.49 26.68
C GLU A 81 13.49 -35.93 26.51
N GLY A 82 13.63 -36.41 25.28
CA GLY A 82 14.21 -37.72 24.96
C GLY A 82 15.68 -37.87 25.36
N ALA A 83 16.43 -36.77 25.39
CA ALA A 83 17.80 -36.70 25.88
C ALA A 83 17.89 -36.52 27.40
N GLY A 84 16.75 -36.41 28.10
CA GLY A 84 16.68 -36.28 29.56
C GLY A 84 16.71 -34.84 30.07
N PHE A 85 16.54 -33.85 29.21
CA PHE A 85 16.44 -32.43 29.59
C PHE A 85 14.98 -31.97 29.65
N ASP A 86 14.64 -31.12 30.62
CA ASP A 86 13.36 -30.41 30.66
C ASP A 86 13.56 -28.95 30.21
N PRO A 87 13.24 -28.61 28.95
CA PRO A 87 13.49 -27.27 28.43
C PRO A 87 12.53 -26.24 29.04
N ASP A 88 13.02 -25.51 30.05
CA ASP A 88 12.28 -24.40 30.67
C ASP A 88 12.57 -23.05 29.98
N MET A 89 11.63 -22.66 29.12
CA MET A 89 11.65 -21.38 28.43
C MET A 89 11.35 -20.18 29.32
N SER A 90 10.78 -20.38 30.52
CA SER A 90 10.46 -19.29 31.46
C SER A 90 11.69 -18.77 32.21
N SER A 91 12.75 -19.57 32.25
CA SER A 91 14.04 -19.23 32.87
C SER A 91 14.96 -18.40 31.97
N VAL A 92 14.63 -18.26 30.68
CA VAL A 92 15.46 -17.56 29.69
C VAL A 92 15.53 -16.07 30.02
N GLN A 93 16.70 -15.60 30.42
CA GLN A 93 16.96 -14.18 30.68
C GLN A 93 17.54 -13.48 29.44
N GLY A 94 17.37 -12.16 29.35
CA GLY A 94 18.03 -11.32 28.35
C GLY A 94 17.27 -11.10 27.04
N GLY A 95 15.95 -11.33 27.01
CA GLY A 95 15.12 -10.94 25.87
C GLY A 95 15.04 -9.42 25.69
N LEU A 96 14.98 -8.98 24.43
CA LEU A 96 14.72 -7.58 24.10
C LEU A 96 13.21 -7.36 23.96
N GLU A 97 12.72 -6.29 24.59
CA GLU A 97 11.34 -5.86 24.46
C GLU A 97 11.16 -4.94 23.24
N PHE A 98 10.08 -5.16 22.51
CA PHE A 98 9.69 -4.34 21.36
C PHE A 98 8.23 -3.92 21.47
N ASP A 99 7.95 -2.69 21.08
CA ASP A 99 6.60 -2.20 20.85
C ASP A 99 6.16 -2.51 19.41
N ALA A 100 5.26 -3.47 19.27
CA ALA A 100 4.73 -3.87 17.97
C ALA A 100 3.45 -3.07 17.63
N PRO A 101 3.45 -2.26 16.55
CA PRO A 101 2.24 -1.57 16.10
C PRO A 101 1.25 -2.57 15.49
N ILE A 102 0.07 -2.66 16.10
CA ILE A 102 -1.06 -3.45 15.63
C ILE A 102 -1.99 -2.55 14.82
N THR A 103 -1.86 -2.63 13.51
CA THR A 103 -2.67 -1.85 12.56
C THR A 103 -3.84 -2.68 12.00
N THR A 104 -3.74 -4.01 12.08
CA THR A 104 -4.72 -4.96 11.55
C THR A 104 -4.83 -6.21 12.43
N PRO A 105 -5.94 -6.97 12.39
CA PRO A 105 -6.02 -8.28 13.04
C PRO A 105 -4.89 -9.23 12.63
N TRP A 106 -4.43 -9.11 11.38
CA TRP A 106 -3.35 -9.92 10.80
C TRP A 106 -1.98 -9.57 11.38
N SER A 107 -1.70 -8.29 11.65
CA SER A 107 -0.47 -7.87 12.33
C SER A 107 -0.36 -8.48 13.74
N ASN A 108 -1.47 -8.60 14.48
CA ASN A 108 -1.49 -9.27 15.78
C ASN A 108 -1.26 -10.78 15.66
N LYS A 109 -1.84 -11.43 14.65
CA LYS A 109 -1.57 -12.87 14.38
C LYS A 109 -0.14 -13.10 13.88
N TYR A 110 0.42 -12.15 13.14
CA TYR A 110 1.80 -12.25 12.67
C TYR A 110 2.81 -12.17 13.82
N LEU A 111 2.51 -11.47 14.91
CA LEU A 111 3.31 -11.52 16.14
C LEU A 111 3.40 -12.91 16.75
N GLU A 112 2.34 -13.72 16.65
CA GLU A 112 2.36 -15.09 17.13
C GLU A 112 3.40 -15.93 16.35
N VAL A 113 3.55 -15.68 15.04
CA VAL A 113 4.59 -16.31 14.22
C VAL A 113 5.99 -15.92 14.72
N TYR A 114 6.20 -14.66 15.13
CA TYR A 114 7.46 -14.24 15.74
C TYR A 114 7.73 -14.96 17.06
N ARG A 115 6.74 -15.03 17.97
CA ARG A 115 6.90 -15.73 19.25
C ARG A 115 7.25 -17.20 19.05
N ARG A 116 6.52 -17.89 18.19
CA ARG A 116 6.78 -19.32 17.93
C ARG A 116 8.13 -19.59 17.27
N CYS A 117 8.55 -18.69 16.38
CA CYS A 117 9.88 -18.77 15.77
C CYS A 117 10.97 -18.51 16.81
N ASP A 118 10.78 -17.52 17.69
CA ASP A 118 11.71 -17.21 18.78
C ASP A 118 11.88 -18.42 19.71
N ASP A 119 10.77 -18.96 20.16
CA ASP A 119 10.75 -20.12 21.04
C ASP A 119 11.40 -21.35 20.39
N ALA A 120 11.07 -21.63 19.13
CA ALA A 120 11.64 -22.76 18.40
C ALA A 120 13.16 -22.60 18.21
N LEU A 121 13.64 -21.38 17.95
CA LEU A 121 15.08 -21.12 17.83
C LEU A 121 15.79 -21.25 19.17
N MET A 122 15.17 -20.81 20.27
CA MET A 122 15.71 -21.03 21.61
C MET A 122 15.81 -22.52 21.95
N LEU A 123 14.83 -23.34 21.54
CA LEU A 123 14.92 -24.80 21.70
C LEU A 123 16.07 -25.41 20.88
N VAL A 124 16.34 -24.89 19.68
CA VAL A 124 17.52 -25.28 18.89
C VAL A 124 18.82 -24.90 19.61
N GLU A 125 18.87 -23.71 20.23
CA GLU A 125 20.03 -23.28 21.03
C GLU A 125 20.23 -24.17 22.27
N MET A 126 19.15 -24.56 22.95
CA MET A 126 19.20 -25.52 24.04
C MET A 126 19.68 -26.90 23.57
N ALA A 127 19.21 -27.39 22.43
CA ALA A 127 19.68 -28.64 21.82
C ALA A 127 21.17 -28.57 21.45
N TRP A 128 21.65 -27.42 21.01
CA TRP A 128 23.08 -27.21 20.78
C TRP A 128 23.88 -27.27 22.09
N ILE A 129 23.42 -26.62 23.16
CA ILE A 129 24.07 -26.63 24.48
C ILE A 129 24.06 -28.03 25.11
N ALA A 130 22.98 -28.79 24.89
CA ALA A 130 22.82 -30.16 25.33
C ALA A 130 23.66 -31.18 24.52
N GLU A 131 24.44 -30.72 23.55
CA GLU A 131 25.24 -31.56 22.64
C GLU A 131 24.40 -32.56 21.80
N GLU A 132 23.09 -32.30 21.64
CA GLU A 132 22.18 -33.08 20.79
C GLU A 132 22.40 -32.82 19.29
N LEU A 133 23.23 -31.84 18.95
CA LEU A 133 23.61 -31.46 17.61
C LEU A 133 25.12 -31.65 17.47
N GLU A 134 25.52 -32.68 16.72
CA GLU A 134 26.92 -33.13 16.64
C GLU A 134 27.86 -32.08 16.03
N THR A 135 27.35 -31.27 15.10
CA THR A 135 28.16 -30.30 14.38
C THR A 135 27.53 -28.92 14.31
N VAL A 136 28.39 -27.91 14.14
CA VAL A 136 27.96 -26.53 13.85
C VAL A 136 27.13 -26.46 12.55
N ILE A 137 27.35 -27.39 11.61
CA ILE A 137 26.58 -27.48 10.36
C ILE A 137 25.15 -27.91 10.66
N ASP A 138 24.95 -28.90 11.53
CA ASP A 138 23.63 -29.38 11.92
C ASP A 138 22.84 -28.29 12.65
N LYS A 139 23.50 -27.56 13.56
CA LYS A 139 22.92 -26.36 14.18
C LYS A 139 22.48 -25.34 13.15
N ARG A 140 23.36 -25.00 12.20
CA ARG A 140 23.04 -24.00 11.17
C ARG A 140 21.84 -24.44 10.31
N ASN A 141 21.76 -25.72 9.97
CA ASN A 141 20.66 -26.28 9.20
C ASN A 141 19.35 -26.25 9.99
N ALA A 142 19.38 -26.64 11.26
CA ALA A 142 18.24 -26.55 12.17
C ALA A 142 17.72 -25.12 12.29
N VAL A 143 18.59 -24.14 12.53
CA VAL A 143 18.25 -22.72 12.59
C VAL A 143 17.63 -22.23 11.26
N ALA A 144 18.20 -22.66 10.13
CA ALA A 144 17.68 -22.27 8.81
C ALA A 144 16.27 -22.80 8.56
N GLU A 145 15.99 -24.07 8.89
CA GLU A 145 14.67 -24.66 8.73
C GLU A 145 13.65 -24.05 9.69
N VAL A 146 13.99 -23.82 10.96
CA VAL A 146 13.10 -23.16 11.93
C VAL A 146 12.77 -21.72 11.53
N ARG A 147 13.73 -20.99 10.96
CA ARG A 147 13.52 -19.58 10.57
C ARG A 147 12.69 -19.43 9.29
N LYS A 148 12.70 -20.43 8.41
CA LYS A 148 12.11 -20.38 7.07
C LYS A 148 10.62 -20.00 7.06
N PRO A 149 9.73 -20.52 7.92
CA PRO A 149 8.33 -20.11 7.96
C PRO A 149 8.13 -18.61 8.21
N LEU A 150 8.93 -18.00 9.10
CA LEU A 150 8.83 -16.57 9.41
C LEU A 150 9.22 -15.70 8.20
N VAL A 151 10.36 -16.03 7.56
CA VAL A 151 10.87 -15.29 6.39
C VAL A 151 9.92 -15.43 5.20
N GLU A 152 9.43 -16.64 4.96
CA GLU A 152 8.55 -16.90 3.84
C GLU A 152 7.17 -16.25 4.02
N THR A 153 6.66 -16.20 5.26
CA THR A 153 5.42 -15.46 5.59
C THR A 153 5.52 -13.99 5.18
N ALA A 154 6.62 -13.32 5.52
CA ALA A 154 6.83 -11.92 5.15
C ALA A 154 6.81 -11.73 3.61
N ARG A 155 7.47 -12.63 2.88
CA ARG A 155 7.51 -12.61 1.41
C ARG A 155 6.15 -12.87 0.79
N GLN A 156 5.39 -13.83 1.32
CA GLN A 156 4.07 -14.18 0.80
C GLN A 156 3.06 -13.05 1.02
N ILE A 157 3.08 -12.41 2.20
CA ILE A 157 2.28 -11.21 2.47
C ILE A 157 2.63 -10.10 1.47
N GLN A 158 3.92 -9.83 1.25
CA GLN A 158 4.35 -8.81 0.30
C GLN A 158 3.89 -9.12 -1.14
N ARG A 159 4.00 -10.37 -1.57
CA ARG A 159 3.55 -10.81 -2.90
C ARG A 159 2.04 -10.66 -3.06
N ALA A 160 1.26 -11.13 -2.10
CA ALA A 160 -0.20 -11.04 -2.12
C ALA A 160 -0.68 -9.59 -2.24
N VAL A 161 -0.10 -8.68 -1.45
CA VAL A 161 -0.40 -7.25 -1.52
C VAL A 161 0.00 -6.67 -2.87
N THR A 162 1.21 -6.95 -3.35
CA THR A 162 1.71 -6.40 -4.62
C THR A 162 0.84 -6.85 -5.79
N GLN A 163 0.45 -8.12 -5.81
CA GLN A 163 -0.41 -8.69 -6.84
C GLN A 163 -1.79 -8.04 -6.83
N ALA A 164 -2.40 -7.86 -5.66
CA ALA A 164 -3.70 -7.19 -5.53
C ALA A 164 -3.68 -5.76 -6.07
N PHE A 165 -2.66 -4.96 -5.74
CA PHE A 165 -2.56 -3.60 -6.27
C PHE A 165 -2.32 -3.56 -7.78
N GLN A 166 -1.59 -4.53 -8.33
CA GLN A 166 -1.41 -4.65 -9.78
C GLN A 166 -2.73 -5.03 -10.46
N GLU A 167 -3.48 -5.97 -9.90
CA GLU A 167 -4.80 -6.39 -10.40
C GLU A 167 -5.80 -5.23 -10.35
N SER A 168 -5.85 -4.46 -9.26
CA SER A 168 -6.67 -3.24 -9.14
C SER A 168 -6.30 -2.22 -10.22
N ARG A 169 -5.00 -1.91 -10.36
CA ARG A 169 -4.54 -0.92 -11.35
C ARG A 169 -4.89 -1.33 -12.78
N GLN A 170 -4.71 -2.61 -13.13
CA GLN A 170 -5.10 -3.11 -14.45
C GLN A 170 -6.60 -2.99 -14.69
N ARG A 171 -7.42 -3.19 -13.64
CA ARG A 171 -8.88 -3.00 -13.71
C ARG A 171 -9.25 -1.54 -13.90
N ASP A 172 -8.61 -0.63 -13.16
CA ASP A 172 -8.84 0.81 -13.28
C ASP A 172 -8.43 1.32 -14.66
N GLU A 173 -7.30 0.85 -15.19
CA GLU A 173 -6.88 1.11 -16.58
C GLU A 173 -7.88 0.54 -17.60
N ALA A 174 -8.45 -0.65 -17.35
CA ALA A 174 -9.49 -1.23 -18.21
C ALA A 174 -10.83 -0.48 -18.12
N ARG A 175 -11.21 0.02 -16.94
CA ARG A 175 -12.37 0.88 -16.73
C ARG A 175 -12.19 2.23 -17.43
N SER A 176 -11.03 2.86 -17.27
CA SER A 176 -10.65 4.09 -17.98
C SER A 176 -10.64 3.89 -19.51
N LYS A 177 -10.17 2.74 -20.00
CA LYS A 177 -10.24 2.39 -21.43
C LYS A 177 -11.67 2.16 -21.93
N LYS A 178 -12.55 1.58 -21.12
CA LYS A 178 -13.98 1.40 -21.44
C LYS A 178 -14.78 2.71 -21.36
N SER A 179 -14.38 3.62 -20.47
CA SER A 179 -14.93 4.97 -20.32
C SER A 179 -14.11 5.98 -21.13
N ARG A 180 -13.75 5.65 -22.37
CA ARG A 180 -13.04 6.60 -23.24
C ARG A 180 -13.93 7.75 -23.71
N PHE A 181 -15.25 7.61 -23.61
CA PHE A 181 -16.24 8.59 -24.06
C PHE A 181 -17.25 8.92 -22.94
N PRO A 182 -17.83 10.13 -22.94
CA PRO A 182 -18.88 10.56 -22.02
C PRO A 182 -20.08 9.59 -22.04
N GLU A 183 -20.60 9.26 -20.86
CA GLU A 183 -21.74 8.34 -20.71
C GLU A 183 -22.99 8.80 -21.47
N ALA A 184 -23.18 10.11 -21.59
CA ALA A 184 -24.24 10.73 -22.39
C ALA A 184 -24.24 10.30 -23.88
N TRP A 185 -23.10 9.85 -24.42
CA TRP A 185 -23.00 9.40 -25.82
C TRP A 185 -23.57 7.99 -26.04
N GLY A 186 -23.88 7.23 -24.97
CA GLY A 186 -24.60 5.97 -25.03
C GLY A 186 -24.01 4.93 -25.99
N GLU A 187 -24.87 4.24 -26.75
CA GLU A 187 -24.47 3.22 -27.73
C GLU A 187 -23.64 3.78 -28.89
N ASN A 188 -23.84 5.06 -29.24
CA ASN A 188 -23.07 5.72 -30.29
C ASN A 188 -21.62 5.95 -29.86
N GLY A 189 -21.40 6.37 -28.61
CA GLY A 189 -20.06 6.50 -28.03
C GLY A 189 -19.33 5.15 -27.96
N ARG A 190 -20.04 4.06 -27.61
CA ARG A 190 -19.51 2.69 -27.64
C ARG A 190 -19.10 2.28 -29.05
N TYR A 191 -19.96 2.52 -30.03
CA TYR A 191 -19.70 2.16 -31.43
C TYR A 191 -18.50 2.92 -32.01
N VAL A 192 -18.37 4.22 -31.72
CA VAL A 192 -17.21 5.02 -32.15
C VAL A 192 -15.93 4.56 -31.45
N ALA A 193 -15.99 4.24 -30.14
CA ALA A 193 -14.82 3.73 -29.40
C ALA A 193 -14.31 2.37 -29.90
N GLU A 194 -15.21 1.55 -30.46
CA GLU A 194 -14.86 0.23 -31.01
C GLU A 194 -14.26 0.33 -32.43
N ILE A 195 -14.79 1.22 -33.27
CA ILE A 195 -14.42 1.32 -34.69
C ILE A 195 -13.31 2.36 -34.94
N ALA A 196 -13.25 3.43 -34.14
CA ALA A 196 -12.35 4.56 -34.34
C ALA A 196 -11.96 5.20 -32.97
N PRO A 197 -11.17 4.50 -32.13
CA PRO A 197 -10.86 4.92 -30.76
C PRO A 197 -10.08 6.25 -30.67
N GLU A 198 -9.35 6.62 -31.72
CA GLU A 198 -8.65 7.91 -31.87
C GLU A 198 -9.61 9.10 -32.00
N LEU A 199 -10.77 8.91 -32.64
CA LEU A 199 -11.78 9.96 -32.79
C LEU A 199 -12.43 10.30 -31.45
N VAL A 200 -12.53 9.32 -30.55
CA VAL A 200 -13.12 9.54 -29.23
C VAL A 200 -12.35 10.58 -28.42
N SER A 201 -11.01 10.49 -28.38
CA SER A 201 -10.19 11.48 -27.67
C SER A 201 -10.36 12.88 -28.25
N LEU A 202 -10.31 12.98 -29.59
CA LEU A 202 -10.48 14.25 -30.30
C LEU A 202 -11.87 14.85 -30.06
N LEU A 203 -12.91 14.02 -30.05
CA LEU A 203 -14.28 14.45 -29.80
C LEU A 203 -14.53 14.82 -28.35
N VAL A 204 -13.79 14.26 -27.38
CA VAL A 204 -13.89 14.67 -25.98
C VAL A 204 -13.29 16.06 -25.80
N ASP A 205 -12.07 16.25 -26.31
CA ASP A 205 -11.29 17.47 -26.12
C ASP A 205 -11.74 18.64 -27.01
N ALA A 206 -12.52 18.37 -28.07
CA ALA A 206 -12.96 19.41 -29.00
C ALA A 206 -13.90 20.45 -28.33
N PRO A 207 -13.58 21.74 -28.31
CA PRO A 207 -14.45 22.73 -27.70
C PRO A 207 -15.75 22.89 -28.51
N ALA A 208 -16.90 22.68 -27.86
CA ALA A 208 -18.23 22.88 -28.46
C ALA A 208 -18.68 24.35 -28.46
N SER A 209 -17.81 25.26 -27.99
CA SER A 209 -18.04 26.69 -27.93
C SER A 209 -17.99 27.39 -29.31
N ASP A 210 -17.48 26.71 -30.34
CA ASP A 210 -17.55 27.15 -31.74
C ASP A 210 -18.21 26.05 -32.60
N PRO A 211 -19.53 26.15 -32.84
CA PRO A 211 -20.30 25.15 -33.58
C PRO A 211 -19.83 24.93 -35.03
N GLU A 212 -19.38 25.99 -35.71
CA GLU A 212 -18.96 25.90 -37.12
C GLU A 212 -17.63 25.17 -37.26
N LEU A 213 -16.68 25.47 -36.37
CA LEU A 213 -15.38 24.80 -36.33
C LEU A 213 -15.52 23.32 -35.93
N PHE A 214 -16.42 23.04 -34.98
CA PHE A 214 -16.73 21.68 -34.56
C PHE A 214 -17.39 20.85 -35.68
N GLN A 215 -18.34 21.41 -36.42
CA GLN A 215 -18.98 20.75 -37.57
C GLN A 215 -17.98 20.46 -38.70
N ARG A 216 -17.09 21.41 -39.00
CA ARG A 216 -16.06 21.22 -40.03
C ARG A 216 -15.05 20.14 -39.66
N MET A 217 -14.70 20.02 -38.39
CA MET A 217 -13.87 18.92 -37.87
C MET A 217 -14.56 17.56 -38.04
N LEU A 218 -15.86 17.48 -37.75
CA LEU A 218 -16.66 16.27 -37.93
C LEU A 218 -16.77 15.86 -39.40
N GLU A 219 -16.97 16.80 -40.32
CA GLU A 219 -16.95 16.54 -41.76
C GLU A 219 -15.61 15.96 -42.20
N GLY A 220 -14.49 16.53 -41.72
CA GLY A 220 -13.15 15.98 -41.96
C GLY A 220 -12.98 14.55 -41.46
N PHE A 221 -13.58 14.18 -40.32
CA PHE A 221 -13.61 12.80 -39.84
C PHE A 221 -14.51 11.91 -40.70
N LYS A 222 -15.67 12.39 -41.15
CA LYS A 222 -16.54 11.58 -42.01
C LYS A 222 -15.92 11.30 -43.38
N ASP A 223 -15.17 12.23 -43.93
CA ASP A 223 -14.46 12.06 -45.20
C ASP A 223 -13.34 11.01 -45.11
N GLN A 224 -12.71 10.88 -43.93
CA GLN A 224 -11.65 9.89 -43.70
C GLN A 224 -12.17 8.46 -43.51
N TYR A 225 -13.43 8.28 -43.10
CA TYR A 225 -13.99 6.96 -42.77
C TYR A 225 -15.25 6.67 -43.61
N ALA A 226 -15.22 5.63 -44.45
CA ALA A 226 -16.32 5.32 -45.38
C ALA A 226 -17.58 4.65 -44.75
N GLY A 227 -17.78 4.76 -43.43
CA GLY A 227 -18.80 4.03 -42.69
C GLY A 227 -20.08 4.83 -42.43
N LYS A 228 -21.18 4.55 -43.13
CA LYS A 228 -22.48 5.23 -42.91
C LYS A 228 -22.98 5.14 -41.45
N LYS A 229 -22.73 4.01 -40.78
CA LYS A 229 -23.10 3.81 -39.37
C LYS A 229 -22.20 4.61 -38.43
N LEU A 230 -20.93 4.81 -38.79
CA LEU A 230 -20.01 5.66 -38.04
C LEU A 230 -20.39 7.14 -38.20
N HIS A 231 -20.77 7.57 -39.40
CA HIS A 231 -21.26 8.94 -39.64
C HIS A 231 -22.49 9.26 -38.79
N ALA A 232 -23.46 8.35 -38.76
CA ALA A 232 -24.66 8.52 -37.94
C ALA A 232 -24.35 8.57 -36.43
N ALA A 233 -23.39 7.76 -35.96
CA ALA A 233 -22.96 7.77 -34.56
C ALA A 233 -22.23 9.08 -34.20
N LEU A 234 -21.39 9.60 -35.11
CA LEU A 234 -20.71 10.89 -34.95
C LEU A 234 -21.71 12.06 -34.92
N ASP A 235 -22.74 12.02 -35.77
CA ASP A 235 -23.81 13.04 -35.78
C ASP A 235 -24.61 13.06 -34.48
N ALA A 236 -24.98 11.90 -33.96
CA ALA A 236 -25.69 11.80 -32.69
C ALA A 236 -24.84 12.32 -31.51
N ILE A 237 -23.53 12.04 -31.50
CA ILE A 237 -22.61 12.58 -30.50
C ILE A 237 -22.48 14.10 -30.62
N ALA A 238 -22.42 14.62 -31.85
CA ALA A 238 -22.34 16.04 -32.13
C ALA A 238 -23.57 16.79 -31.61
N GLU A 239 -24.76 16.25 -31.86
CA GLU A 239 -26.03 16.79 -31.39
C GLU A 239 -26.07 16.87 -29.86
N ILE A 240 -25.64 15.82 -29.16
CA ILE A 240 -25.55 15.80 -27.69
C ILE A 240 -24.60 16.90 -27.18
N LYS A 241 -23.44 17.09 -27.84
CA LYS A 241 -22.42 18.05 -27.40
C LYS A 241 -22.79 19.51 -27.69
N LEU A 242 -23.48 19.76 -28.80
CA LEU A 242 -23.97 21.09 -29.17
C LEU A 242 -25.14 21.52 -28.27
N ASN A 243 -26.03 20.59 -27.93
CA ASN A 243 -27.16 20.85 -27.04
C ASN A 243 -26.72 21.12 -25.58
N SER A 244 -25.69 20.43 -25.09
CA SER A 244 -25.15 20.70 -23.75
C SER A 244 -24.41 22.04 -23.67
N ALA A 245 -23.72 22.45 -24.74
CA ALA A 245 -23.06 23.75 -24.81
C ALA A 245 -24.04 24.94 -24.86
N THR A 246 -25.22 24.76 -25.49
CA THR A 246 -26.27 25.79 -25.55
C THR A 246 -27.10 25.90 -24.27
N GLN A 247 -27.24 24.82 -23.49
CA GLN A 247 -27.88 24.91 -22.16
C GLN A 247 -26.96 25.61 -21.14
N SER A 248 -25.65 25.36 -21.20
CA SER A 248 -24.68 26.01 -20.32
C SER A 248 -24.52 27.53 -20.52
N SER A 249 -24.95 28.09 -21.66
CA SER A 249 -24.88 29.53 -21.92
C SER A 249 -26.16 30.29 -21.52
N SER A 250 -27.20 29.60 -21.06
CA SER A 250 -28.48 30.21 -20.66
C SER A 250 -28.62 30.46 -19.14
N ASP A 251 -27.80 29.81 -18.31
CA ASP A 251 -27.86 29.95 -16.85
C ASP A 251 -27.01 31.12 -16.28
N ASP A 252 -26.25 31.84 -17.13
CA ASP A 252 -25.37 32.94 -16.70
C ASP A 252 -25.94 34.35 -17.01
N ALA A 253 -27.23 34.43 -17.38
CA ALA A 253 -27.88 35.67 -17.82
C ALA A 253 -29.00 36.19 -16.88
N THR A 254 -29.12 35.68 -15.65
CA THR A 254 -30.09 36.21 -14.66
C THR A 254 -29.51 36.36 -13.25
N ALA A 255 -28.48 37.18 -13.09
CA ALA A 255 -28.10 37.73 -11.78
C ALA A 255 -27.50 39.13 -11.92
N ALA A 256 -28.24 40.06 -12.53
CA ALA A 256 -27.93 41.48 -12.50
C ALA A 256 -29.22 42.30 -12.49
N ASP A 257 -29.84 42.43 -11.31
CA ASP A 257 -30.29 43.72 -10.77
C ASP A 257 -31.03 43.52 -9.43
N ALA A 258 -30.35 43.85 -8.33
CA ALA A 258 -30.99 44.32 -7.10
C ALA A 258 -29.94 45.10 -6.29
N ASN A 259 -29.82 46.36 -6.66
CA ASN A 259 -29.12 47.41 -5.95
C ASN A 259 -29.76 47.61 -4.56
N THR A 260 -29.01 47.51 -3.46
CA THR A 260 -29.24 48.38 -2.30
C THR A 260 -27.97 48.51 -1.46
N ASP A 261 -27.46 49.74 -1.46
CA ASP A 261 -26.41 50.28 -0.60
C ASP A 261 -26.65 49.99 0.89
N THR A 262 -25.56 49.68 1.61
CA THR A 262 -25.28 50.30 2.90
C THR A 262 -23.76 50.27 3.17
N ASP A 263 -23.08 51.31 2.68
CA ASP A 263 -22.17 52.18 3.44
C ASP A 263 -21.47 51.67 4.72
N THR A 264 -20.13 51.68 4.63
CA THR A 264 -19.21 52.48 5.49
C THR A 264 -18.38 51.77 6.59
N ASP A 265 -17.05 51.88 6.36
CA ASP A 265 -15.88 51.98 7.25
C ASP A 265 -15.54 50.85 8.25
N THR A 266 -14.30 50.37 8.23
CA THR A 266 -13.15 51.03 8.91
C THR A 266 -11.84 50.29 8.60
N ASP A 267 -10.78 51.06 8.37
CA ASP A 267 -9.37 50.68 8.24
C ASP A 267 -8.84 49.79 9.39
N THR A 268 -7.74 49.06 9.17
CA THR A 268 -6.41 49.36 9.75
C THR A 268 -5.44 48.20 9.47
N ASP A 269 -4.28 48.54 8.90
CA ASP A 269 -3.05 47.74 8.80
C ASP A 269 -2.61 47.15 10.15
N THR A 270 -1.70 46.16 10.14
CA THR A 270 -0.43 46.19 10.90
C THR A 270 0.33 44.87 10.71
N ASP A 271 1.54 45.02 10.14
CA ASP A 271 2.63 44.05 10.05
C ASP A 271 3.04 43.47 11.42
N THR A 272 3.58 42.24 11.44
CA THR A 272 4.69 41.92 12.36
C THR A 272 5.53 40.78 11.78
N ASP A 273 6.67 41.15 11.22
CA ASP A 273 7.86 40.33 11.06
C ASP A 273 8.35 39.82 12.42
N THR A 274 8.90 38.60 12.48
CA THR A 274 10.02 38.31 13.38
C THR A 274 10.90 37.22 12.76
N ASP A 275 12.00 37.67 12.17
CA ASP A 275 13.21 36.90 11.95
C ASP A 275 13.85 36.52 13.30
N THR A 276 14.49 35.35 13.35
CA THR A 276 15.72 35.21 14.14
C THR A 276 16.65 34.23 13.46
N ASP A 277 17.62 34.79 12.75
CA ASP A 277 18.84 34.15 12.23
C ASP A 277 19.89 33.94 13.35
N THR A 278 20.94 33.19 12.97
CA THR A 278 22.35 33.27 13.44
C THR A 278 22.72 32.31 14.59
N ALA A 279 23.80 31.50 14.57
CA ALA A 279 24.94 31.20 13.69
C ALA A 279 25.50 29.83 14.19
N GLU A 280 26.01 28.92 13.36
CA GLU A 280 27.28 28.91 12.60
C GLU A 280 28.56 28.66 13.42
N SER A 281 29.37 27.72 12.88
CA SER A 281 30.82 27.50 13.04
C SER A 281 31.27 26.72 14.29
N ALA A 282 32.24 25.80 14.27
CA ALA A 282 33.24 25.32 13.30
C ALA A 282 33.66 23.89 13.76
N GLU A 283 33.84 22.89 12.89
CA GLU A 283 35.10 22.52 12.23
C GLU A 283 36.34 22.51 13.14
N SER A 284 36.90 21.32 13.41
CA SER A 284 38.31 20.95 13.15
C SER A 284 38.65 19.56 13.74
N ALA A 285 39.30 18.76 12.90
CA ALA A 285 39.94 17.49 13.23
C ALA A 285 41.29 17.72 13.91
N GLU A 286 41.71 16.83 14.82
CA GLU A 286 43.09 16.35 14.88
C GLU A 286 43.25 15.10 15.76
N SER A 287 44.29 14.35 15.42
CA SER A 287 44.77 13.04 15.88
C SER A 287 45.26 12.98 17.33
N ASP A 288 45.27 11.76 17.92
CA ASP A 288 46.49 11.15 18.50
C ASP A 288 46.19 9.81 19.25
N GLU A 289 46.68 8.72 18.68
CA GLU A 289 47.35 7.60 19.40
C GLU A 289 48.88 7.84 19.24
N PRO A 290 49.83 7.17 19.97
CA PRO A 290 49.73 6.17 21.04
C PRO A 290 50.73 6.39 22.23
N ALA A 291 50.67 5.56 23.29
CA ALA A 291 51.82 5.09 24.09
C ALA A 291 51.33 4.02 25.10
N ILE A 292 51.71 2.74 25.00
CA ILE A 292 52.91 2.11 25.60
C ILE A 292 53.28 2.69 26.98
N GLY A 293 53.09 1.88 28.03
CA GLY A 293 53.60 2.14 29.38
C GLY A 293 53.44 0.93 30.28
N ALA A 294 54.57 0.43 30.79
CA ALA A 294 54.74 -0.83 31.50
C ALA A 294 54.28 -0.82 32.97
N GLY A 295 53.97 -2.01 33.47
CA GLY A 295 53.75 -2.36 34.87
C GLY A 295 53.64 -3.87 35.00
#